data_AF-A0A328WAG2-F1
#
_entry.id   AF-A0A328WAG2-F1
#
_cell.length_a   1.000
_cell.length_b   1.000
_cell.length_c   1.000
_cell.angle_alpha   90.00
_cell.angle_beta   90.00
_cell.angle_gamma   90.00
#
_symmetry.space_group_name_H-M   'P 1'
#
loop_
_entity.id
_entity.type
_entity.pdbx_description
1 polymer ?
#
loop_
_entity_poly.entity_id
_entity_poly.type
_entity_poly.pdbx_seq_one_letter_code
_entity_poly.pdbx_strand_id
1 'polypeptide(L)'
;MLTTLTRLKGLLGSVADTWGDDMLTLQIASASASIENRCKRQFKKQRYTEQISGDGRSKYINLRNYPIHSVEFPSDWDYRLLDDGRVYREAGWPTGDHNIQVNYIGGYVLPGDATTEEPRTLPEPLELACLLFAQLLLRDPGIRSERVGNINVTYADTEADGRLPSAVESLILPYVGRWV
;
A
#
# COMPACT_ATOMS: atom_id res chain seq x y z
N MET A 1 -8.77 -0.10 3.63
CA MET A 1 -8.75 1.03 2.66
C MET A 1 -7.74 2.06 3.14
N LEU A 2 -6.93 2.63 2.24
CA LEU A 2 -5.88 3.60 2.62
C LEU A 2 -6.42 4.98 3.00
N THR A 3 -7.70 5.26 2.73
CA THR A 3 -8.41 6.46 3.17
C THR A 3 -9.86 6.12 3.52
N THR A 4 -10.64 7.12 3.94
CA THR A 4 -12.06 6.98 4.27
C THR A 4 -12.95 7.73 3.30
N LEU A 5 -14.22 7.32 3.22
CA LEU A 5 -15.23 7.99 2.42
C LEU A 5 -15.40 9.46 2.84
N THR A 6 -15.39 9.76 4.15
CA THR A 6 -15.47 11.13 4.67
C THR A 6 -14.33 12.00 4.14
N ARG A 7 -13.10 11.47 4.08
CA ARG A 7 -11.93 12.20 3.58
C ARG A 7 -12.04 12.48 2.08
N LEU A 8 -12.49 11.49 1.30
CA LEU A 8 -12.70 11.68 -0.14
C LEU A 8 -13.85 12.65 -0.43
N LYS A 9 -14.97 12.56 0.29
CA LYS A 9 -16.08 13.53 0.19
C LYS A 9 -15.60 14.95 0.50
N GLY A 10 -14.80 15.11 1.56
CA GLY A 10 -14.21 16.39 1.92
C GLY A 10 -13.33 16.98 0.82
N LEU A 11 -12.60 16.13 0.07
CA LEU A 11 -11.78 16.55 -1.07
C LEU A 11 -12.63 16.93 -2.30
N LEU A 12 -13.70 16.18 -2.57
CA LEU A 12 -14.56 16.38 -3.74
C LEU A 12 -15.60 17.50 -3.55
N GLY A 13 -15.89 17.89 -2.31
CA GLY A 13 -16.91 18.89 -2.00
C GLY A 13 -18.30 18.44 -2.46
N SER A 14 -19.11 19.38 -2.95
CA SER A 14 -20.48 19.12 -3.41
C SER A 14 -20.59 18.16 -4.59
N VAL A 15 -19.50 17.91 -5.32
CA VAL A 15 -19.53 16.98 -6.45
C VAL A 15 -19.64 15.53 -5.95
N ALA A 16 -19.20 15.25 -4.71
CA ALA A 16 -19.23 13.92 -4.11
C ALA A 16 -20.62 13.25 -4.18
N ASP A 17 -21.68 14.02 -3.93
CA ASP A 17 -23.05 13.53 -3.91
C ASP A 17 -23.56 13.08 -5.30
N THR A 18 -22.87 13.50 -6.37
CA THR A 18 -23.22 13.12 -7.75
C THR A 18 -22.85 11.66 -8.05
N TRP A 19 -21.78 11.14 -7.43
CA TRP A 19 -21.30 9.77 -7.68
C TRP A 19 -21.94 8.75 -6.74
N GLY A 20 -22.35 9.17 -5.54
CA GLY A 20 -22.90 8.29 -4.51
C GLY A 20 -21.85 7.48 -3.75
N ASP A 21 -22.21 7.07 -2.53
CA ASP A 21 -21.28 6.49 -1.55
C ASP A 21 -20.67 5.15 -1.99
N ASP A 22 -21.46 4.33 -2.69
CA ASP A 22 -21.01 3.03 -3.19
C ASP A 22 -19.91 3.18 -4.24
N MET A 23 -20.08 4.11 -5.19
CA MET A 23 -19.07 4.40 -6.22
C MET A 23 -17.80 4.97 -5.60
N LEU A 24 -17.93 5.93 -4.67
CA LEU A 24 -16.78 6.50 -3.97
C LEU A 24 -15.99 5.42 -3.20
N THR A 25 -16.71 4.51 -2.53
CA THR A 25 -16.10 3.38 -1.81
C THR A 25 -15.38 2.44 -2.77
N LEU A 26 -15.98 2.13 -3.92
CA LEU A 26 -15.35 1.30 -4.96
C LEU A 26 -14.05 1.93 -5.48
N GLN A 27 -14.05 3.24 -5.73
CA GLN A 27 -12.84 3.93 -6.22
C GLN A 27 -11.74 4.01 -5.16
N ILE A 28 -12.09 4.20 -3.89
CA ILE A 28 -11.12 4.11 -2.79
C ILE A 28 -10.50 2.71 -2.72
N ALA A 29 -11.31 1.66 -2.87
CA ALA A 29 -10.83 0.28 -2.86
C ALA A 29 -9.88 0.01 -4.06
N SER A 30 -10.27 0.43 -5.26
CA SER A 30 -9.45 0.30 -6.48
C SER A 30 -8.12 1.04 -6.37
N ALA A 31 -8.15 2.30 -5.89
CA ALA A 31 -6.97 3.11 -5.67
C ALA A 31 -6.04 2.49 -4.62
N SER A 32 -6.61 2.03 -3.50
CA SER A 32 -5.85 1.36 -2.42
C SER A 32 -5.12 0.12 -2.93
N ALA A 33 -5.84 -0.76 -3.64
CA ALA A 33 -5.28 -2.00 -4.19
C ALA A 33 -4.16 -1.72 -5.20
N SER A 34 -4.32 -0.71 -6.05
CA SER A 34 -3.31 -0.33 -7.05
C SER A 34 -2.03 0.20 -6.40
N ILE A 35 -2.16 1.01 -5.35
CA ILE A 35 -1.00 1.52 -4.58
C ILE A 35 -0.28 0.37 -3.86
N GLU A 36 -1.02 -0.55 -3.23
CA GLU A 36 -0.46 -1.74 -2.60
C GLU A 36 0.27 -2.64 -3.61
N ASN A 37 -0.32 -2.85 -4.79
CA ASN A 37 0.27 -3.61 -5.89
C ASN A 37 1.56 -2.98 -6.42
N ARG A 38 1.59 -1.64 -6.56
CA ARG A 38 2.80 -0.91 -6.97
C ARG A 38 3.89 -1.00 -5.91
N CYS A 39 3.52 -0.93 -4.64
CA CYS A 39 4.45 -1.03 -3.51
C CYS A 39 4.86 -2.47 -3.17
N LYS A 40 4.16 -3.46 -3.74
CA LYS A 40 4.34 -4.91 -3.49
C LYS A 40 4.21 -5.29 -2.01
N ARG A 41 3.35 -4.59 -1.28
CA ARG A 41 3.12 -4.79 0.16
C ARG A 41 1.72 -4.36 0.56
N GLN A 42 1.25 -4.89 1.68
CA GLN A 42 0.00 -4.48 2.29
C GLN A 42 0.29 -3.48 3.42
N PHE A 43 -0.45 -2.38 3.47
CA PHE A 43 -0.23 -1.33 4.48
C PHE A 43 -1.05 -1.53 5.75
N LYS A 44 -2.03 -2.43 5.74
CA LYS A 44 -2.86 -2.70 6.92
C LYS A 44 -2.05 -3.35 8.05
N LYS A 45 -2.25 -2.88 9.28
CA LYS A 45 -1.78 -3.54 10.50
C LYS A 45 -2.54 -4.85 10.70
N GLN A 46 -1.86 -5.98 10.50
CA GLN A 46 -2.43 -7.31 10.75
C GLN A 46 -1.32 -8.36 10.93
N ARG A 47 -1.73 -9.58 11.28
CA ARG A 47 -0.85 -10.73 11.32
C ARG A 47 -0.61 -11.26 9.91
N TYR A 48 0.66 -11.40 9.54
CA TYR A 48 1.14 -11.93 8.28
C TYR A 48 1.91 -13.21 8.51
N THR A 49 1.85 -14.11 7.53
CA THR A 49 2.75 -15.25 7.41
C THR A 49 3.50 -15.11 6.11
N GLU A 50 4.83 -15.13 6.19
CA GLU A 50 5.71 -15.00 5.03
C GLU A 50 6.70 -16.17 4.99
N GLN A 51 6.92 -16.70 3.79
CA GLN A 51 7.98 -17.66 3.52
C GLN A 51 9.13 -16.95 2.82
N ILE A 52 10.32 -17.08 3.38
CA ILE A 52 11.52 -16.36 2.96
C ILE A 52 12.61 -17.38 2.68
N SER A 53 13.35 -17.17 1.61
CA SER A 53 14.57 -17.94 1.33
C SER A 53 15.70 -17.43 2.22
N GLY A 54 16.30 -18.30 3.00
CA GLY A 54 17.49 -17.95 3.76
C GLY A 54 18.73 -17.93 2.87
N ASP A 55 19.56 -16.90 3.04
CA ASP A 55 20.88 -16.79 2.41
C ASP A 55 21.95 -16.98 3.48
N GLY A 56 22.85 -17.95 3.29
CA GLY A 56 23.96 -18.22 4.22
C GLY A 56 24.97 -17.07 4.32
N ARG A 57 24.97 -16.12 3.37
CA ARG A 57 25.80 -14.92 3.41
C ARG A 57 25.14 -13.76 4.16
N SER A 58 23.82 -13.78 4.31
CA SER A 58 23.08 -12.71 5.00
C SER A 58 22.73 -13.10 6.43
N LYS A 59 23.00 -12.21 7.37
CA LYS A 59 22.53 -12.32 8.76
C LYS A 59 21.17 -11.65 8.98
N TYR A 60 20.62 -11.03 7.94
CA TYR A 60 19.41 -10.22 8.01
C TYR A 60 18.30 -10.81 7.16
N ILE A 61 17.10 -10.83 7.72
CA ILE A 61 15.85 -11.06 7.00
C ILE A 61 15.06 -9.76 6.94
N ASN A 62 14.56 -9.45 5.75
CA ASN A 62 13.69 -8.30 5.50
C ASN A 62 12.25 -8.80 5.36
N LEU A 63 11.35 -8.27 6.19
CA LEU A 63 9.91 -8.55 6.10
C LEU A 63 9.24 -7.52 5.19
N ARG A 64 8.21 -7.93 4.43
CA ARG A 64 7.57 -7.05 3.44
C ARG A 64 6.78 -5.90 4.06
N ASN A 65 5.98 -6.19 5.08
CA ASN A 65 4.95 -5.26 5.57
C ASN A 65 5.42 -4.46 6.79
N TYR A 66 6.32 -3.50 6.57
CA TYR A 66 6.77 -2.58 7.63
C TYR A 66 5.75 -1.45 7.91
N PRO A 67 5.70 -0.89 9.13
CA PRO A 67 6.56 -1.17 10.30
C PRO A 67 6.24 -2.52 10.93
N ILE A 68 7.24 -3.18 11.50
CA ILE A 68 7.11 -4.48 12.17
C ILE A 68 6.93 -4.26 13.67
N HIS A 69 5.87 -4.82 14.25
CA HIS A 69 5.53 -4.68 15.66
C HIS A 69 5.94 -5.90 16.49
N SER A 70 5.76 -7.10 15.93
CA SER A 70 6.15 -8.35 16.57
C SER A 70 6.52 -9.39 15.52
N VAL A 71 7.41 -10.31 15.88
CA VAL A 71 7.85 -11.42 15.04
C VAL A 71 7.81 -12.69 15.88
N GLU A 72 7.39 -13.78 15.27
CA GLU A 72 7.25 -15.11 15.85
C GLU A 72 7.76 -16.14 14.81
N PHE A 73 8.76 -16.93 15.19
CA PHE A 73 9.25 -18.04 14.38
C PHE A 73 8.69 -19.37 14.93
N PRO A 74 8.43 -20.37 14.08
CA PRO A 74 8.02 -21.71 14.54
C PRO A 74 9.11 -22.44 15.33
N SER A 75 10.38 -22.07 15.10
CA SER A 75 11.54 -22.63 15.79
C SER A 75 12.07 -21.65 16.82
N ASP A 76 12.60 -22.18 17.92
CA ASP A 76 13.25 -21.40 18.97
C ASP A 76 14.64 -20.94 18.51
N TRP A 77 14.65 -19.85 17.74
CA TRP A 77 15.86 -19.21 17.25
C TRP A 77 16.14 -17.96 18.07
N ASP A 78 17.41 -17.74 18.43
CA ASP A 78 17.85 -16.47 19.00
C ASP A 78 18.00 -15.43 17.88
N TYR A 79 17.14 -14.40 17.91
CA TYR A 79 17.11 -13.31 16.93
C TYR A 79 16.85 -11.97 17.62
N ARG A 80 17.20 -10.88 16.92
CA ARG A 80 16.94 -9.51 17.35
C ARG A 80 16.19 -8.76 16.26
N LEU A 81 15.10 -8.09 16.63
CA LEU A 81 14.43 -7.14 15.75
C LEU A 81 15.18 -5.81 15.79
N LEU A 82 15.50 -5.27 14.63
CA LEU A 82 16.12 -3.96 14.47
C LEU A 82 15.06 -2.89 14.24
N ASP A 83 15.37 -1.65 14.62
CA ASP A 83 14.45 -0.51 14.52
C ASP A 83 14.02 -0.18 13.08
N ASP A 84 14.81 -0.61 12.09
CA ASP A 84 14.50 -0.47 10.67
C ASP A 84 13.60 -1.58 10.11
N GLY A 85 13.10 -2.46 10.98
CA GLY A 85 12.18 -3.55 10.64
C GLY A 85 12.87 -4.81 10.12
N ARG A 86 14.20 -4.94 10.26
CA ARG A 86 14.96 -6.14 9.89
C ARG A 86 15.11 -7.10 11.05
N VAL A 87 15.11 -8.40 10.76
CA VAL A 87 15.39 -9.44 11.75
C VAL A 87 16.83 -9.89 11.61
N TYR A 88 17.63 -9.70 12.66
CA TYR A 88 19.03 -10.10 12.73
C TYR A 88 19.21 -11.39 13.51
N ARG A 89 20.04 -12.30 12.99
CA ARG A 89 20.46 -13.51 13.69
C ARG A 89 21.98 -13.66 13.61
N GLU A 90 22.64 -13.74 14.77
CA GLU A 90 24.10 -13.78 14.84
C GLU A 90 24.69 -15.04 14.19
N ALA A 91 24.03 -16.18 14.42
CA ALA A 91 24.36 -17.48 13.83
C ALA A 91 24.06 -17.58 12.32
N GLY A 92 23.45 -16.55 11.72
CA GLY A 92 22.97 -16.56 10.35
C GLY A 92 21.64 -17.32 10.18
N TRP A 93 21.11 -17.32 8.97
CA TRP A 93 19.85 -17.98 8.64
C TRP A 93 20.11 -19.30 7.89
N PRO A 94 19.28 -20.34 8.11
CA PRO A 94 19.44 -21.59 7.37
C PRO A 94 19.30 -21.32 5.87
N THR A 95 20.24 -21.81 5.06
CA THR A 95 20.21 -21.59 3.61
C THR A 95 19.19 -22.49 2.94
N GLY A 96 18.37 -21.94 2.05
CA GLY A 96 17.40 -22.69 1.27
C GLY A 96 16.32 -21.81 0.66
N ASP A 97 15.57 -22.37 -0.28
CA ASP A 97 14.47 -21.65 -0.92
C ASP A 97 13.19 -21.78 -0.10
N HIS A 98 12.57 -20.64 0.23
CA HIS A 98 11.31 -20.55 0.99
C HIS A 98 11.30 -21.40 2.28
N ASN A 99 12.47 -21.61 2.87
CA ASN A 99 12.69 -22.54 3.97
C ASN A 99 12.42 -21.93 5.36
N ILE A 100 12.28 -20.60 5.43
CA ILE A 100 12.05 -19.87 6.67
C ILE A 100 10.62 -19.34 6.67
N GLN A 101 9.79 -19.88 7.55
CA GLN A 101 8.46 -19.36 7.81
C GLN A 101 8.51 -18.36 8.96
N VAL A 102 7.95 -17.17 8.75
CA VAL A 102 7.88 -16.11 9.75
C VAL A 102 6.43 -15.67 9.93
N ASN A 103 5.94 -15.66 11.17
CA ASN A 103 4.69 -15.03 11.51
C ASN A 103 4.99 -13.68 12.15
N TYR A 104 4.36 -12.60 11.70
CA TYR A 104 4.64 -11.27 12.25
C TYR A 104 3.43 -10.36 12.21
N ILE A 105 3.39 -9.37 13.11
CA ILE A 105 2.42 -8.28 13.04
C ILE A 105 3.14 -7.09 12.41
N GLY A 106 2.66 -6.65 11.25
CA GLY A 106 3.27 -5.57 10.48
C GLY A 106 2.23 -4.62 9.91
N GLY A 107 2.65 -3.43 9.48
CA GLY A 107 1.82 -2.43 8.81
C GLY A 107 1.31 -1.31 9.73
N TYR A 108 0.43 -0.48 9.17
CA TYR A 108 -0.12 0.73 9.77
C TYR A 108 -1.59 0.56 10.14
N VAL A 109 -2.01 1.24 11.20
CA VAL A 109 -3.42 1.41 11.53
C VAL A 109 -4.00 2.35 10.48
N LEU A 110 -4.88 1.79 9.64
CA LEU A 110 -5.50 2.53 8.54
C LEU A 110 -6.54 3.52 9.07
N PRO A 111 -6.81 4.62 8.34
CA PRO A 111 -7.78 5.62 8.77
C PRO A 111 -9.18 5.07 9.09
N GLY A 112 -9.62 4.02 8.41
CA GLY A 112 -10.91 3.37 8.67
C GLY A 112 -10.92 2.37 9.81
N ASP A 113 -9.74 1.89 10.24
CA ASP A 113 -9.58 0.90 11.32
C ASP A 113 -9.14 1.58 12.64
N ALA A 114 -8.94 2.90 12.65
CA ALA A 114 -8.44 3.64 13.81
C ALA A 114 -9.49 3.73 14.94
N THR A 115 -9.04 3.49 16.17
CA THR A 115 -9.84 3.61 17.39
C THR A 115 -9.15 4.53 18.40
N THR A 116 -9.82 4.84 19.52
CA THR A 116 -9.21 5.64 20.60
C THR A 116 -7.97 4.96 21.19
N GLU A 117 -7.96 3.63 21.24
CA GLU A 117 -6.86 2.84 21.79
C GLU A 117 -5.75 2.59 20.75
N GLU A 118 -6.11 2.42 19.48
CA GLU A 118 -5.17 2.29 18.36
C GLU A 118 -5.38 3.44 17.36
N PRO A 119 -4.69 4.57 17.55
CA PRO A 119 -4.84 5.70 16.64
C PRO A 119 -4.27 5.39 15.26
N ARG A 120 -4.76 6.11 14.25
CA ARG A 120 -4.23 6.08 12.88
C ARG A 120 -2.71 6.30 12.89
N THR A 121 -1.99 5.38 12.25
CA THR A 121 -0.53 5.50 12.06
C THR A 121 -0.11 5.53 10.59
N LEU A 122 -1.05 5.45 9.66
CA LEU A 122 -0.76 5.56 8.22
C LEU A 122 -0.14 6.93 7.88
N PRO A 123 1.04 6.96 7.22
CA PRO A 123 1.65 8.18 6.74
C PRO A 123 0.73 8.99 5.82
N GLU A 124 0.72 10.30 6.02
CA GLU A 124 -0.11 11.22 5.25
C GLU A 124 0.15 11.19 3.73
N PRO A 125 1.39 11.02 3.23
CA PRO A 125 1.63 10.87 1.79
C PRO A 125 0.90 9.68 1.15
N LEU A 126 0.77 8.55 1.87
CA LEU A 126 0.07 7.36 1.37
C LEU A 126 -1.44 7.58 1.31
N GLU A 127 -2.01 8.24 2.32
CA GLU A 127 -3.42 8.60 2.32
C GLU A 127 -3.72 9.58 1.18
N LEU A 128 -2.88 10.62 1.01
CA LEU A 128 -3.03 11.61 -0.06
C LEU A 128 -2.90 10.99 -1.44
N ALA A 129 -1.94 10.07 -1.63
CA ALA A 129 -1.78 9.33 -2.88
C ALA A 129 -3.05 8.56 -3.25
N CYS A 130 -3.69 7.90 -2.27
CA CYS A 130 -4.95 7.20 -2.47
C CYS A 130 -6.09 8.15 -2.82
N LEU A 131 -6.20 9.28 -2.12
CA LEU A 131 -7.23 10.30 -2.39
C LEU A 131 -7.11 10.89 -3.80
N LEU A 132 -5.91 11.29 -4.21
CA LEU A 132 -5.64 11.82 -5.54
C LEU A 132 -5.95 10.78 -6.62
N PHE A 133 -5.57 9.53 -6.38
CA PHE A 133 -5.80 8.48 -7.37
C PHE A 133 -7.28 8.12 -7.48
N ALA A 134 -7.99 8.01 -6.35
CA ALA A 134 -9.45 7.79 -6.35
C ALA A 134 -10.19 8.93 -7.06
N GLN A 135 -9.78 10.19 -6.85
CA GLN A 135 -10.32 11.34 -7.59
C GLN A 135 -10.07 11.24 -9.09
N LEU A 136 -8.89 10.77 -9.51
CA LEU A 136 -8.58 10.58 -10.92
C LEU A 136 -9.46 9.50 -11.55
N LEU A 137 -9.61 8.36 -10.86
CA LEU A 137 -10.45 7.25 -11.33
C LEU A 137 -11.94 7.63 -11.46
N LEU A 138 -12.43 8.57 -10.64
CA LEU A 138 -13.78 9.12 -10.75
C LEU A 138 -13.98 10.01 -11.99
N ARG A 139 -12.92 10.71 -12.41
CA ARG A 139 -12.96 11.61 -13.58
C ARG A 139 -12.80 10.87 -14.89
N ASP A 140 -12.01 9.80 -14.88
CA ASP A 140 -11.65 9.07 -16.10
C ASP A 140 -11.99 7.58 -15.96
N PRO A 141 -13.22 7.17 -16.35
CA PRO A 141 -13.56 5.76 -16.43
C PRO A 141 -12.89 5.04 -17.63
N GLY A 142 -11.89 5.66 -18.29
CA GLY A 142 -11.23 5.14 -19.48
C GLY A 142 -11.85 5.66 -20.78
N ILE A 143 -12.32 6.92 -20.79
CA ILE A 143 -12.95 7.51 -21.98
C ILE A 143 -11.84 7.95 -22.95
N ARG A 144 -11.59 7.11 -23.96
CA ARG A 144 -10.56 7.33 -25.00
C ARG A 144 -10.86 8.50 -25.95
N SER A 145 -12.11 8.97 -26.00
CA SER A 145 -12.49 10.19 -26.72
C SER A 145 -13.91 10.59 -26.33
N GLU A 146 -14.12 11.85 -26.00
CA GLU A 146 -15.44 12.43 -25.82
C GLU A 146 -15.70 13.46 -26.93
N ARG A 147 -16.86 13.38 -27.60
CA ARG A 147 -17.30 14.42 -28.54
C ARG A 147 -18.18 15.41 -27.79
N VAL A 148 -17.66 16.61 -27.54
CA VAL A 148 -18.45 17.72 -27.02
C VAL A 148 -18.74 18.67 -28.18
N GLY A 149 -19.90 18.50 -28.82
CA GLY A 149 -20.29 19.28 -30.00
C GLY A 149 -19.38 19.04 -31.21
N ASN A 150 -18.78 20.11 -31.76
CA ASN A 150 -17.88 20.05 -32.92
C ASN A 150 -16.39 19.93 -32.56
N ILE A 151 -16.06 19.83 -31.27
CA ILE A 151 -14.68 19.78 -30.78
C ILE A 151 -14.38 18.34 -30.35
N ASN A 152 -13.30 17.79 -30.90
CA ASN A 152 -12.79 16.48 -30.52
C ASN A 152 -11.70 16.69 -29.47
N VAL A 153 -11.93 16.26 -28.23
CA VAL A 153 -10.92 16.31 -27.18
C VAL A 153 -10.33 14.92 -27.02
N THR A 154 -9.11 14.74 -27.51
CA THR A 154 -8.30 13.55 -27.26
C THR A 154 -7.43 13.85 -26.05
N TYR A 155 -7.78 13.26 -24.90
CA TYR A 155 -6.91 13.31 -23.73
C TYR A 155 -5.63 12.54 -24.03
N ALA A 156 -4.49 13.09 -23.61
CA ALA A 156 -3.18 12.48 -23.82
C ALA A 156 -3.16 11.05 -23.24
N ASP A 157 -2.61 10.11 -24.00
CA ASP A 157 -2.44 8.72 -23.59
C ASP A 157 -1.84 8.66 -22.18
N THR A 158 -2.66 8.32 -21.19
CA THR A 158 -2.15 7.70 -19.96
C THR A 158 -1.66 6.34 -20.41
N GLU A 159 -0.34 6.25 -20.63
CA GLU A 159 0.35 5.07 -21.12
C GLU A 159 -0.26 3.80 -20.51
N ALA A 160 -0.72 2.91 -21.38
CA ALA A 160 -1.34 1.63 -21.05
C ALA A 160 -0.36 0.62 -20.40
N ASP A 161 0.66 1.11 -19.68
CA ASP A 161 1.74 0.35 -19.06
C ASP A 161 1.44 0.02 -17.58
N GLY A 162 0.20 0.27 -17.12
CA GLY A 162 -0.20 0.03 -15.72
C GLY A 162 0.54 0.92 -14.70
N ARG A 163 1.18 2.00 -15.18
CA ARG A 163 1.90 2.97 -14.35
C ARG A 163 0.91 3.89 -13.63
N LEU A 164 1.18 4.15 -12.36
CA LEU A 164 0.41 5.12 -11.59
C LEU A 164 0.73 6.54 -12.08
N PRO A 165 -0.21 7.50 -11.93
CA PRO A 165 0.04 8.89 -12.25
C PRO A 165 1.28 9.43 -11.52
N SER A 166 2.07 10.29 -12.16
CA SER A 166 3.36 10.79 -11.62
C SER A 166 3.25 11.44 -10.24
N ALA A 167 2.16 12.16 -9.98
CA ALA A 167 1.88 12.78 -8.68
C ALA A 167 1.65 11.73 -7.58
N VAL A 168 0.95 10.64 -7.91
CA VAL A 168 0.72 9.50 -7.00
C VAL A 168 2.03 8.75 -6.80
N GLU A 169 2.77 8.52 -7.88
CA GLU A 169 4.06 7.81 -7.84
C GLU A 169 5.06 8.52 -6.93
N SER A 170 5.20 9.85 -7.06
CA SER A 170 6.11 10.66 -6.25
C SER A 170 5.86 10.54 -4.74
N LEU A 171 4.59 10.39 -4.34
CA LEU A 171 4.20 10.25 -2.93
C LEU A 171 4.46 8.84 -2.38
N ILE A 172 4.37 7.81 -3.21
CA ILE A 172 4.55 6.42 -2.79
C ILE A 172 5.98 5.91 -2.96
N LEU A 173 6.83 6.57 -3.76
CA LEU A 173 8.21 6.17 -4.03
C LEU A 173 9.01 5.78 -2.77
N PRO A 174 8.97 6.56 -1.66
CA PRO A 174 9.68 6.20 -0.43
C PRO A 174 9.19 4.89 0.21
N TYR A 175 7.98 4.45 -0.16
CA TYR A 175 7.26 3.33 0.43
C TYR A 175 7.21 2.09 -0.46
N VAL A 176 7.71 2.18 -1.70
CA VAL A 176 7.87 1.01 -2.57
C VAL A 176 8.81 0.03 -1.89
N GLY A 177 8.46 -1.27 -1.91
CA GLY A 177 9.25 -2.31 -1.28
C GLY A 177 10.72 -2.18 -1.67
N ARG A 178 11.59 -1.92 -0.69
CA ARG A 178 13.03 -1.67 -0.88
C ARG A 178 13.80 -2.85 -1.48
N TRP A 179 13.15 -4.00 -1.65
CA TRP A 179 13.78 -5.29 -1.89
C TRP A 179 13.04 -6.15 -2.92
N VAL A 180 12.38 -5.50 -3.89
CA VAL A 180 11.83 -6.14 -5.10
C VAL A 180 12.81 -5.98 -6.24
#